data_AF-E6TWT0-F1
#
_entry.id   AF-E6TWT0-F1
#
_cell.length_a   1.000
_cell.length_b   1.000
_cell.length_c   1.000
_cell.angle_alpha   90.00
_cell.angle_beta   90.00
_cell.angle_gamma   90.00
#
_symmetry.space_group_name_H-M   'P 1'
#
loop_
_entity.id
_entity.type
_entity.pdbx_description
1 polymer ?
#
loop_
_entity_poly.entity_id
_entity_poly.type
_entity_poly.pdbx_seq_one_letter_code
_entity_poly.pdbx_strand_id
1 'polypeptide(L)'
;MKKLMVLGLATFLLFSMFVNTAFSNEHHDNDDFKSVVYYISWAAQEYDNEGNEARDFFVHDMDATNVTHINYAFAKIVGDDRPESDLVNGNCLPPEEIAEYDGDDRVDHLNCDDVHRVTFGDPDVDIGENVSAEDAWEGNFEGNFRDLIAFKEDNPHVQTLISIGGWTMSNYFSDMALTEESREIFIDSVIEFIRVFEFDGVDLDWEYPGYGGEWHNDPYPEDKENFTHLLRELREALDEAGEEDDTYYPLTIAVAANVGNYAANTEMPEIMEYLDWINLMTYDMSGPWDRHDFDGEGLPWGEQPFISGFNAPLYQDPLDPWGSWLTVEGTVDAYLEVGIDPKDMVLGLAFYGRTWASCEAERNNGMFDKCFEDEDGIVAGPGTWERGVLDYWDIKENYVDQNGFVRYWSEDALVPWLYNEETGEVITYDDEESIGYKMQFVLERGLGGSMVWEITQDRDGAMMETIGSYLFAGDPGEGEGPGEGEGPGEGEGPGEGEGPGEGEGPGEGEGPGEGEGPGEGEGPGEGEGPGEGEGPGEGEGPGEGEGPGEGEGPGEGEGPGEGEGPGEGEGPGEGEDPGEDEESAGDKEGDKLPETATTMYNWLLIGAMLLIVGFTFLFISRKRKLQTTD
;
A
#
# COMPACT_ATOMS: atom_id res chain seq x y z
N MET A 1 54.34 5.51 19.81
CA MET A 1 53.27 6.34 19.21
C MET A 1 52.99 5.98 17.76
N LYS A 2 53.95 6.06 16.82
CA LYS A 2 53.70 5.69 15.40
C LYS A 2 53.15 4.27 15.15
N LYS A 3 53.58 3.25 15.92
CA LYS A 3 53.04 1.87 15.78
C LYS A 3 51.65 1.65 16.38
N LEU A 4 51.20 2.48 17.33
CA LEU A 4 49.83 2.40 17.86
C LEU A 4 48.82 3.11 16.97
N MET A 5 49.26 4.18 16.29
CA MET A 5 48.43 4.93 15.35
C MET A 5 48.09 4.11 14.09
N VAL A 6 49.04 3.31 13.59
CA VAL A 6 48.81 2.41 12.45
C VAL A 6 47.89 1.24 12.81
N LEU A 7 47.95 0.74 14.05
CA LEU A 7 47.05 -0.31 14.51
C LEU A 7 45.61 0.22 14.68
N GLY A 8 45.47 1.43 15.23
CA GLY A 8 44.16 2.08 15.39
C GLY A 8 43.49 2.42 14.05
N LEU A 9 44.26 2.87 13.05
CA LEU A 9 43.73 3.15 11.72
C LEU A 9 43.27 1.87 10.99
N ALA A 10 44.02 0.77 11.15
CA ALA A 10 43.66 -0.53 10.58
C ALA A 10 42.42 -1.15 11.24
N THR A 11 42.25 -0.97 12.56
CA THR A 11 41.04 -1.43 13.27
C THR A 11 39.83 -0.58 12.93
N PHE A 12 39.99 0.72 12.69
CA PHE A 12 38.90 1.61 12.26
C PHE A 12 38.47 1.33 10.81
N LEU A 13 39.41 1.04 9.90
CA LEU A 13 39.10 0.64 8.52
C LEU A 13 38.45 -0.75 8.44
N LEU A 14 38.88 -1.71 9.28
CA LEU A 14 38.24 -3.02 9.37
C LEU A 14 36.85 -2.95 10.00
N PHE A 15 36.63 -2.05 10.96
CA PHE A 15 35.31 -1.82 11.57
C PHE A 15 34.36 -1.07 10.62
N SER A 16 34.87 -0.08 9.87
CA SER A 16 34.12 0.59 8.79
C SER A 16 33.78 -0.35 7.64
N MET A 17 34.67 -1.28 7.28
CA MET A 17 34.35 -2.33 6.30
C MET A 17 33.33 -3.34 6.84
N PHE A 18 33.36 -3.68 8.13
CA PHE A 18 32.37 -4.57 8.76
C PHE A 18 31.00 -3.92 8.96
N VAL A 19 30.93 -2.61 9.21
CA VAL A 19 29.65 -1.88 9.27
C VAL A 19 29.07 -1.67 7.86
N ASN A 20 29.90 -1.38 6.85
CA ASN A 20 29.44 -1.33 5.46
C ASN A 20 29.12 -2.71 4.83
N THR A 21 29.50 -3.83 5.46
CA THR A 21 29.07 -5.18 5.04
C THR A 21 27.96 -5.75 5.91
N ALA A 22 27.68 -5.17 7.08
CA ALA A 22 26.47 -5.47 7.84
C ALA A 22 25.25 -4.67 7.35
N PHE A 23 25.49 -3.64 6.53
CA PHE A 23 24.52 -2.96 5.69
C PHE A 23 24.98 -3.04 4.23
N SER A 24 25.34 -4.24 3.74
CA SER A 24 25.22 -4.42 2.30
C SER A 24 23.72 -4.50 2.04
N ASN A 25 23.15 -3.47 1.41
CA ASN A 25 22.00 -3.70 0.53
C ASN A 25 22.44 -4.85 -0.38
N GLU A 26 21.98 -6.07 -0.09
CA GLU A 26 21.71 -6.97 -1.20
C GLU A 26 20.76 -6.16 -2.07
N HIS A 27 21.22 -5.77 -3.26
CA HIS A 27 20.29 -5.29 -4.27
C HIS A 27 19.32 -6.45 -4.43
N HIS A 28 18.08 -6.25 -3.94
CA HIS A 28 16.96 -7.00 -4.44
C HIS A 28 16.95 -6.75 -5.94
N ASP A 29 17.12 -7.80 -6.72
CA ASP A 29 16.80 -7.71 -8.13
C ASP A 29 15.29 -7.39 -8.19
N ASN A 30 14.88 -6.34 -8.90
CA ASN A 30 13.47 -5.87 -8.95
C ASN A 30 12.48 -6.97 -9.35
N ASP A 31 12.97 -8.09 -9.90
CA ASP A 31 12.19 -9.28 -10.26
C ASP A 31 11.67 -10.08 -9.03
N ASP A 32 12.09 -9.77 -7.79
CA ASP A 32 11.74 -10.53 -6.57
C ASP A 32 10.61 -9.92 -5.70
N PHE A 33 10.09 -8.73 -6.06
CA PHE A 33 9.02 -8.08 -5.31
C PHE A 33 7.67 -8.75 -5.52
N LYS A 34 6.88 -8.81 -4.44
CA LYS A 34 5.51 -9.30 -4.45
C LYS A 34 4.58 -8.09 -4.61
N SER A 35 3.76 -8.10 -5.63
CA SER A 35 2.56 -7.26 -5.72
C SER A 35 1.35 -8.20 -5.64
N VAL A 36 0.77 -8.27 -4.44
CA VAL A 36 -0.36 -9.14 -4.10
C VAL A 36 -1.63 -8.30 -4.12
N VAL A 37 -2.69 -8.79 -4.75
CA VAL A 37 -4.00 -8.12 -4.72
C VAL A 37 -5.06 -9.06 -4.17
N TYR A 38 -5.97 -8.54 -3.35
CA TYR A 38 -7.19 -9.28 -3.00
C TYR A 38 -8.27 -9.02 -4.05
N TYR A 39 -8.79 -10.11 -4.62
CA TYR A 39 -9.99 -10.11 -5.46
C TYR A 39 -11.10 -10.86 -4.72
N ILE A 40 -12.20 -10.18 -4.45
CA ILE A 40 -13.32 -10.72 -3.66
C ILE A 40 -14.37 -11.42 -4.53
N SER A 41 -14.98 -12.47 -3.98
CA SER A 41 -15.92 -13.34 -4.67
C SER A 41 -17.18 -12.60 -5.08
N TRP A 42 -17.64 -11.66 -4.26
CA TRP A 42 -18.83 -10.86 -4.51
C TRP A 42 -18.59 -9.63 -5.41
N ALA A 43 -17.45 -9.53 -6.10
CA ALA A 43 -17.19 -8.47 -7.07
C ALA A 43 -17.92 -8.64 -8.40
N ALA A 44 -17.94 -9.88 -8.92
CA ALA A 44 -18.39 -10.23 -10.27
C ALA A 44 -19.91 -10.32 -10.40
N GLN A 45 -20.61 -9.29 -9.93
CA GLN A 45 -22.06 -9.21 -9.99
C GLN A 45 -22.49 -7.79 -10.34
N GLU A 46 -23.47 -7.66 -11.25
CA GLU A 46 -24.14 -6.39 -11.54
C GLU A 46 -25.03 -5.96 -10.37
N TYR A 47 -25.63 -6.94 -9.69
CA TYR A 47 -26.53 -6.74 -8.56
C TYR A 47 -26.24 -7.72 -7.42
N ASP A 48 -26.31 -7.25 -6.19
CA ASP A 48 -26.20 -8.09 -5.00
C ASP A 48 -27.44 -8.99 -4.81
N ASN A 49 -27.37 -9.88 -3.82
CA ASN A 49 -28.46 -10.80 -3.47
C ASN A 49 -29.76 -10.11 -3.00
N GLU A 50 -29.70 -8.81 -2.71
CA GLU A 50 -30.85 -7.97 -2.33
C GLU A 50 -31.40 -7.16 -3.52
N GLY A 51 -30.72 -7.18 -4.66
CA GLY A 51 -31.05 -6.48 -5.90
C GLY A 51 -30.54 -5.03 -5.95
N ASN A 52 -29.59 -4.64 -5.11
CA ASN A 52 -28.88 -3.37 -5.20
C ASN A 52 -27.73 -3.48 -6.20
N GLU A 53 -27.25 -2.36 -6.75
CA GLU A 53 -26.05 -2.36 -7.61
C GLU A 53 -24.87 -2.92 -6.82
N ALA A 54 -24.17 -3.88 -7.42
CA ALA A 54 -22.94 -4.46 -6.88
C ALA A 54 -21.72 -3.85 -7.59
N ARG A 55 -20.53 -4.38 -7.30
CA ARG A 55 -19.27 -3.81 -7.80
C ARG A 55 -19.15 -3.86 -9.32
N ASP A 56 -19.81 -4.80 -9.99
CA ASP A 56 -19.74 -4.96 -11.45
C ASP A 56 -18.29 -4.97 -11.96
N PHE A 57 -17.43 -5.72 -11.26
CA PHE A 57 -16.00 -5.82 -11.54
C PHE A 57 -15.63 -7.29 -11.66
N PHE A 58 -15.23 -7.71 -12.85
CA PHE A 58 -14.94 -9.11 -13.19
C PHE A 58 -13.44 -9.36 -13.24
N VAL A 59 -13.04 -10.64 -13.17
CA VAL A 59 -11.63 -11.05 -13.22
C VAL A 59 -10.92 -10.47 -14.46
N HIS A 60 -11.60 -10.43 -15.61
CA HIS A 60 -11.04 -9.91 -16.85
C HIS A 60 -10.86 -8.39 -16.89
N ASP A 61 -11.39 -7.66 -15.91
CA ASP A 61 -11.21 -6.21 -15.78
C ASP A 61 -9.89 -5.85 -15.08
N MET A 62 -9.25 -6.80 -14.39
CA MET A 62 -7.95 -6.58 -13.74
C MET A 62 -6.83 -6.39 -14.76
N ASP A 63 -5.96 -5.41 -14.52
CA ASP A 63 -4.68 -5.29 -15.22
C ASP A 63 -3.60 -6.13 -14.50
N ALA A 64 -3.13 -7.17 -15.17
CA ALA A 64 -2.09 -8.06 -14.66
C ALA A 64 -0.68 -7.46 -14.68
N THR A 65 -0.47 -6.31 -15.31
CA THR A 65 0.87 -5.75 -15.59
C THR A 65 1.69 -5.57 -14.33
N ASN A 66 1.06 -5.09 -13.26
CA ASN A 66 1.70 -4.80 -11.97
C ASN A 66 1.26 -5.77 -10.86
N VAL A 67 0.75 -6.94 -11.23
CA VAL A 67 0.27 -7.96 -10.30
C VAL A 67 1.13 -9.20 -10.43
N THR A 68 1.55 -9.75 -9.28
CA THR A 68 2.28 -11.02 -9.20
C THR A 68 1.43 -12.12 -8.60
N HIS A 69 0.58 -11.77 -7.63
CA HIS A 69 -0.26 -12.73 -6.91
C HIS A 69 -1.67 -12.17 -6.75
N ILE A 70 -2.67 -13.03 -6.90
CA ILE A 70 -4.07 -12.73 -6.59
C ILE A 70 -4.48 -13.63 -5.42
N ASN A 71 -4.82 -13.04 -4.29
CA ASN A 71 -5.52 -13.73 -3.22
C ASN A 71 -7.02 -13.67 -3.50
N TYR A 72 -7.63 -14.80 -3.84
CA TYR A 72 -9.07 -14.88 -4.02
C TYR A 72 -9.77 -14.96 -2.67
N ALA A 73 -10.53 -13.92 -2.33
CA ALA A 73 -11.24 -13.76 -1.08
C ALA A 73 -12.73 -14.08 -1.25
N PHE A 74 -13.38 -14.88 -0.42
CA PHE A 74 -12.80 -15.80 0.55
C PHE A 74 -13.46 -17.16 0.42
N ALA A 75 -12.67 -18.20 0.61
CA ALA A 75 -13.18 -19.51 0.99
C ALA A 75 -13.48 -19.55 2.49
N LYS A 76 -14.36 -20.48 2.87
CA LYS A 76 -14.88 -20.67 4.23
C LYS A 76 -14.40 -21.98 4.82
N ILE A 77 -14.53 -22.11 6.14
CA ILE A 77 -14.40 -23.38 6.85
C ILE A 77 -15.81 -23.88 7.21
N VAL A 78 -16.10 -25.15 6.95
CA VAL A 78 -17.39 -25.78 7.30
C VAL A 78 -17.51 -25.91 8.82
N GLY A 79 -18.50 -25.25 9.40
CA GLY A 79 -18.76 -25.23 10.85
C GLY A 79 -19.58 -26.39 11.41
N ASP A 80 -19.51 -26.57 12.73
CA ASP A 80 -20.27 -27.57 13.49
C ASP A 80 -21.78 -27.30 13.53
N ASP A 81 -22.17 -26.03 13.51
CA ASP A 81 -23.55 -25.56 13.60
C ASP A 81 -24.21 -25.35 12.24
N ARG A 82 -23.72 -26.04 11.18
CA ARG A 82 -24.28 -26.13 9.82
C ARG A 82 -25.69 -25.56 9.72
N PRO A 83 -25.87 -24.25 9.48
CA PRO A 83 -27.19 -23.74 9.23
C PRO A 83 -27.72 -24.45 7.98
N GLU A 84 -28.99 -24.85 7.98
CA GLU A 84 -29.60 -25.57 6.85
C GLU A 84 -29.43 -24.78 5.53
N SER A 85 -29.19 -23.47 5.60
CA SER A 85 -28.80 -22.60 4.50
C SER A 85 -27.46 -22.93 3.85
N ASP A 86 -26.43 -23.41 4.56
CA ASP A 86 -25.15 -23.76 3.92
C ASP A 86 -25.26 -25.02 3.06
N LEU A 87 -26.23 -25.88 3.37
CA LEU A 87 -26.60 -27.05 2.58
C LEU A 87 -27.62 -26.72 1.47
N VAL A 88 -28.34 -25.61 1.58
CA VAL A 88 -29.45 -25.23 0.68
C VAL A 88 -29.08 -24.08 -0.28
N ASN A 89 -28.10 -23.25 0.07
CA ASN A 89 -27.57 -22.15 -0.74
C ASN A 89 -26.36 -22.58 -1.60
N GLY A 90 -26.19 -23.89 -1.83
CA GLY A 90 -25.23 -24.39 -2.79
C GLY A 90 -23.76 -24.40 -2.36
N ASN A 91 -23.40 -23.98 -1.13
CA ASN A 91 -22.00 -23.81 -0.69
C ASN A 91 -21.20 -25.13 -0.68
N CYS A 92 -21.77 -26.21 -1.18
CA CYS A 92 -21.27 -27.57 -1.21
C CYS A 92 -21.79 -28.23 -2.49
N LEU A 93 -20.96 -29.04 -3.15
CA LEU A 93 -21.36 -29.70 -4.38
C LEU A 93 -22.38 -30.82 -4.08
N PRO A 94 -23.54 -30.85 -4.74
CA PRO A 94 -24.53 -31.89 -4.49
C PRO A 94 -23.99 -33.25 -4.98
N PRO A 95 -24.12 -34.32 -4.19
CA PRO A 95 -23.91 -35.66 -4.73
C PRO A 95 -25.02 -35.94 -5.76
N GLU A 96 -24.67 -36.35 -6.98
CA GLU A 96 -25.66 -36.99 -7.85
C GLU A 96 -26.23 -38.21 -7.11
N GLU A 97 -27.56 -38.40 -7.17
CA GLU A 97 -28.31 -39.50 -6.50
C GLU A 97 -27.46 -40.75 -6.25
N ILE A 98 -26.89 -40.88 -5.04
CA ILE A 98 -26.12 -42.00 -4.49
C ILE A 98 -25.84 -43.07 -5.56
N ALA A 99 -24.86 -42.81 -6.43
CA ALA A 99 -24.32 -43.84 -7.29
C ALA A 99 -23.59 -44.82 -6.36
N GLU A 100 -24.27 -45.90 -6.05
CA GLU A 100 -23.75 -47.04 -5.30
C GLU A 100 -22.45 -47.52 -5.97
N TYR A 101 -21.32 -47.05 -5.43
CA TYR A 101 -20.00 -47.68 -5.48
C TYR A 101 -19.38 -47.83 -6.89
N ASP A 102 -18.52 -46.89 -7.27
CA ASP A 102 -17.46 -47.18 -8.26
C ASP A 102 -16.06 -46.79 -7.77
N GLY A 103 -15.75 -47.00 -6.49
CA GLY A 103 -14.36 -47.06 -5.98
C GLY A 103 -13.44 -45.88 -6.34
N ASP A 104 -14.03 -44.73 -6.65
CA ASP A 104 -13.35 -43.48 -6.90
C ASP A 104 -13.61 -42.57 -5.70
N ASP A 105 -12.71 -42.66 -4.72
CA ASP A 105 -12.84 -41.94 -3.44
C ASP A 105 -12.89 -40.41 -3.66
N ARG A 106 -12.50 -39.90 -4.84
CA ARG A 106 -12.40 -38.46 -5.17
C ARG A 106 -13.71 -37.68 -5.11
N VAL A 107 -14.86 -38.31 -5.39
CA VAL A 107 -16.16 -37.60 -5.45
C VAL A 107 -16.75 -37.32 -4.07
N ASP A 108 -16.45 -38.17 -3.09
CA ASP A 108 -16.93 -38.00 -1.70
C ASP A 108 -16.23 -36.83 -0.99
N HIS A 109 -15.06 -36.40 -1.48
CA HIS A 109 -14.21 -35.43 -0.81
C HIS A 109 -14.62 -33.95 -1.08
N LEU A 110 -15.21 -33.58 -2.22
CA LEU A 110 -15.75 -32.22 -2.43
C LEU A 110 -17.11 -31.94 -1.73
N ASN A 111 -17.60 -32.89 -0.92
CA ASN A 111 -18.87 -32.77 -0.20
C ASN A 111 -18.64 -32.30 1.26
N CYS A 112 -19.46 -31.36 1.75
CA CYS A 112 -19.38 -30.80 3.11
C CYS A 112 -20.01 -31.67 4.20
N ASP A 113 -20.04 -32.99 4.02
CA ASP A 113 -20.62 -33.87 5.03
C ASP A 113 -19.79 -33.86 6.34
N ASP A 114 -18.49 -33.61 6.21
CA ASP A 114 -17.54 -33.44 7.31
C ASP A 114 -17.30 -31.96 7.65
N VAL A 115 -17.33 -31.67 8.94
CA VAL A 115 -16.98 -30.37 9.53
C VAL A 115 -15.48 -30.12 9.40
N HIS A 116 -15.05 -28.86 9.49
CA HIS A 116 -13.65 -28.40 9.38
C HIS A 116 -13.05 -28.40 7.96
N ARG A 117 -13.77 -28.82 6.93
CA ARG A 117 -13.30 -28.73 5.53
C ARG A 117 -13.28 -27.28 5.03
N VAL A 118 -12.42 -26.96 4.08
CA VAL A 118 -12.54 -25.74 3.27
C VAL A 118 -13.75 -25.86 2.32
N THR A 119 -14.44 -24.75 2.06
CA THR A 119 -15.54 -24.68 1.08
C THR A 119 -15.67 -23.28 0.46
N PHE A 120 -16.56 -23.15 -0.52
CA PHE A 120 -16.81 -21.92 -1.28
C PHE A 120 -17.31 -20.76 -0.41
N GLY A 121 -16.95 -19.55 -0.81
CA GLY A 121 -17.54 -18.33 -0.26
C GLY A 121 -18.96 -18.15 -0.78
N ASP A 122 -19.09 -18.17 -2.11
CA ASP A 122 -20.36 -18.18 -2.82
C ASP A 122 -20.24 -19.07 -4.08
N PRO A 123 -20.72 -20.32 -4.03
CA PRO A 123 -20.58 -21.32 -5.09
C PRO A 123 -21.13 -20.87 -6.45
N ASP A 124 -22.23 -20.12 -6.46
CA ASP A 124 -22.90 -19.71 -7.70
C ASP A 124 -22.01 -18.71 -8.46
N VAL A 125 -21.20 -17.95 -7.73
CA VAL A 125 -20.26 -16.96 -8.27
C VAL A 125 -18.87 -17.55 -8.46
N ASP A 126 -18.43 -18.40 -7.54
CA ASP A 126 -17.12 -19.02 -7.53
C ASP A 126 -16.98 -20.02 -8.69
N ILE A 127 -17.98 -20.87 -8.91
CA ILE A 127 -17.93 -21.99 -9.87
C ILE A 127 -19.16 -22.11 -10.79
N GLY A 128 -20.22 -21.33 -10.56
CA GLY A 128 -21.45 -21.36 -11.33
C GLY A 128 -22.55 -22.25 -10.73
N GLU A 129 -23.79 -22.02 -11.16
CA GLU A 129 -24.96 -22.71 -10.61
C GLU A 129 -25.00 -24.21 -10.96
N ASN A 130 -25.33 -25.06 -9.98
CA ASN A 130 -25.60 -26.50 -10.15
C ASN A 130 -24.42 -27.34 -10.67
N VAL A 131 -23.18 -26.93 -10.40
CA VAL A 131 -22.00 -27.74 -10.68
C VAL A 131 -21.96 -28.97 -9.75
N SER A 132 -21.76 -30.16 -10.31
CA SER A 132 -21.57 -31.39 -9.53
C SER A 132 -20.09 -31.59 -9.17
N ALA A 133 -19.81 -32.43 -8.18
CA ALA A 133 -18.42 -32.81 -7.86
C ALA A 133 -17.71 -33.48 -9.04
N GLU A 134 -18.40 -34.34 -9.81
CA GLU A 134 -17.85 -34.96 -11.01
C GLU A 134 -17.50 -33.92 -12.08
N ASP A 135 -18.40 -32.96 -12.33
CA ASP A 135 -18.16 -31.88 -13.28
C ASP A 135 -16.97 -31.02 -12.85
N ALA A 136 -16.87 -30.66 -11.57
CA ALA A 136 -15.74 -29.90 -11.03
C ALA A 136 -14.40 -30.63 -11.27
N TRP A 137 -14.34 -31.92 -10.96
CA TRP A 137 -13.15 -32.76 -11.18
C TRP A 137 -12.79 -32.94 -12.66
N GLU A 138 -13.76 -32.85 -13.57
CA GLU A 138 -13.52 -32.85 -15.01
C GLU A 138 -13.16 -31.47 -15.58
N GLY A 139 -13.14 -30.43 -14.74
CA GLY A 139 -12.89 -29.03 -15.14
C GLY A 139 -14.10 -28.36 -15.80
N ASN A 140 -15.30 -28.91 -15.63
CA ASN A 140 -16.56 -28.42 -16.19
C ASN A 140 -17.27 -27.48 -15.19
N PHE A 141 -16.66 -26.34 -14.88
CA PHE A 141 -17.25 -25.28 -14.06
C PHE A 141 -17.10 -23.90 -14.73
N GLU A 142 -17.87 -22.92 -14.25
CA GLU A 142 -17.89 -21.53 -14.72
C GLU A 142 -17.46 -20.61 -13.56
N GLY A 143 -17.94 -19.36 -13.53
CA GLY A 143 -17.68 -18.43 -12.43
C GLY A 143 -16.25 -17.91 -12.36
N ASN A 144 -15.95 -17.22 -11.26
CA ASN A 144 -14.66 -16.57 -11.03
C ASN A 144 -13.49 -17.55 -11.11
N PHE A 145 -13.63 -18.80 -10.67
CA PHE A 145 -12.54 -19.77 -10.70
C PHE A 145 -12.17 -20.13 -12.14
N ARG A 146 -13.16 -20.31 -13.01
CA ARG A 146 -12.89 -20.55 -14.43
C ARG A 146 -12.27 -19.33 -15.10
N ASP A 147 -12.70 -18.13 -14.73
CA ASP A 147 -12.16 -16.89 -15.25
C ASP A 147 -10.72 -16.63 -14.77
N LEU A 148 -10.37 -17.00 -13.53
CA LEU A 148 -8.99 -16.92 -13.02
C LEU A 148 -8.06 -17.89 -13.75
N ILE A 149 -8.51 -19.10 -14.07
CA ILE A 149 -7.73 -20.04 -14.89
C ILE A 149 -7.45 -19.41 -16.26
N ALA A 150 -8.48 -18.85 -16.92
CA ALA A 150 -8.31 -18.16 -18.20
C ALA A 150 -7.39 -16.93 -18.09
N PHE A 151 -7.50 -16.17 -17.00
CA PHE A 151 -6.65 -15.02 -16.72
C PHE A 151 -5.17 -15.41 -16.61
N LYS A 152 -4.86 -16.52 -15.92
CA LYS A 152 -3.49 -17.05 -15.83
C LYS A 152 -2.97 -17.62 -17.16
N GLU A 153 -3.84 -18.17 -18.01
CA GLU A 153 -3.44 -18.60 -19.37
C GLU A 153 -2.92 -17.42 -20.21
N ASP A 154 -3.54 -16.24 -20.06
CA ASP A 154 -3.12 -15.00 -20.72
C ASP A 154 -1.97 -14.30 -19.97
N ASN A 155 -1.83 -14.51 -18.66
CA ASN A 155 -0.85 -13.87 -17.78
C ASN A 155 -0.07 -14.91 -16.95
N PRO A 156 0.84 -15.69 -17.57
CA PRO A 156 1.48 -16.84 -16.92
C PRO A 156 2.48 -16.46 -15.80
N HIS A 157 2.73 -15.18 -15.57
CA HIS A 157 3.52 -14.68 -14.44
C HIS A 157 2.70 -14.51 -13.16
N VAL A 158 1.37 -14.50 -13.26
CA VAL A 158 0.48 -14.31 -12.11
C VAL A 158 0.18 -15.65 -11.45
N GLN A 159 0.30 -15.69 -10.12
CA GLN A 159 -0.12 -16.82 -9.29
C GLN A 159 -1.43 -16.49 -8.57
N THR A 160 -2.32 -17.46 -8.42
CA THR A 160 -3.59 -17.31 -7.68
C THR A 160 -3.57 -18.16 -6.43
N LEU A 161 -3.74 -17.54 -5.26
CA LEU A 161 -3.88 -18.21 -3.98
C LEU A 161 -5.34 -18.17 -3.55
N ILE A 162 -5.87 -19.26 -2.99
CA ILE A 162 -7.16 -19.22 -2.31
C ILE A 162 -6.96 -18.65 -0.90
N SER A 163 -7.63 -17.53 -0.58
CA SER A 163 -7.62 -16.98 0.77
C SER A 163 -8.81 -17.52 1.57
N ILE A 164 -8.51 -18.18 2.69
CA ILE A 164 -9.49 -18.82 3.55
C ILE A 164 -9.67 -17.95 4.78
N GLY A 165 -10.91 -17.55 5.08
CA GLY A 165 -11.23 -16.75 6.26
C GLY A 165 -11.65 -15.31 5.97
N GLY A 166 -10.88 -14.37 6.49
CA GLY A 166 -11.24 -12.95 6.58
C GLY A 166 -12.16 -12.65 7.77
N TRP A 167 -12.52 -11.38 7.93
CA TRP A 167 -13.24 -10.85 9.10
C TRP A 167 -14.46 -11.68 9.54
N THR A 168 -15.39 -11.99 8.62
CA THR A 168 -16.64 -12.66 8.95
C THR A 168 -16.60 -14.19 8.82
N MET A 169 -15.56 -14.77 8.21
CA MET A 169 -15.48 -16.22 7.97
C MET A 169 -14.36 -16.89 8.79
N SER A 170 -13.78 -16.16 9.75
CA SER A 170 -12.79 -16.67 10.69
C SER A 170 -13.37 -17.45 11.88
N ASN A 171 -14.69 -17.55 11.98
CA ASN A 171 -15.40 -18.05 13.15
C ASN A 171 -15.15 -19.52 13.51
N TYR A 172 -14.66 -20.33 12.56
CA TYR A 172 -14.39 -21.77 12.78
C TYR A 172 -12.91 -22.14 12.82
N PHE A 173 -11.98 -21.18 12.72
CA PHE A 173 -10.54 -21.49 12.77
C PHE A 173 -10.14 -22.13 14.10
N SER A 174 -10.59 -21.60 15.23
CA SER A 174 -10.21 -22.14 16.56
C SER A 174 -10.65 -23.59 16.73
N ASP A 175 -11.86 -23.94 16.29
CA ASP A 175 -12.37 -25.31 16.34
C ASP A 175 -11.62 -26.23 15.37
N MET A 176 -11.39 -25.78 14.13
CA MET A 176 -10.65 -26.53 13.12
C MET A 176 -9.19 -26.80 13.53
N ALA A 177 -8.51 -25.80 14.11
CA ALA A 177 -7.11 -25.91 14.51
C ALA A 177 -6.91 -26.78 15.78
N LEU A 178 -7.98 -27.02 16.56
CA LEU A 178 -7.92 -27.54 17.93
C LEU A 178 -7.26 -28.92 18.07
N THR A 179 -7.50 -29.82 17.13
CA THR A 179 -7.04 -31.22 17.21
C THR A 179 -6.30 -31.65 15.95
N GLU A 180 -5.41 -32.64 16.08
CA GLU A 180 -4.73 -33.25 14.93
C GLU A 180 -5.74 -33.79 13.90
N GLU A 181 -6.83 -34.41 14.35
CA GLU A 181 -7.88 -34.96 13.48
C GLU A 181 -8.64 -33.87 12.71
N SER A 182 -9.01 -32.77 13.36
CA SER A 182 -9.70 -31.65 12.70
C SER A 182 -8.80 -30.91 11.71
N ARG A 183 -7.51 -30.76 12.04
CA ARG A 183 -6.52 -30.19 11.12
C ARG A 183 -6.25 -31.09 9.92
N GLU A 184 -6.15 -32.41 10.11
CA GLU A 184 -5.98 -33.37 9.00
C GLU A 184 -7.14 -33.26 8.00
N ILE A 185 -8.39 -33.20 8.48
CA ILE A 185 -9.57 -33.01 7.62
C ILE A 185 -9.49 -31.71 6.82
N PHE A 186 -9.11 -30.61 7.47
CA PHE A 186 -8.95 -29.31 6.82
C PHE A 186 -7.84 -29.36 5.76
N ILE A 187 -6.64 -29.83 6.13
CA ILE A 187 -5.47 -29.87 5.26
C ILE A 187 -5.75 -30.73 4.03
N ASP A 188 -6.32 -31.93 4.19
CA ASP A 188 -6.69 -32.80 3.08
C ASP A 188 -7.67 -32.10 2.12
N SER A 189 -8.65 -31.38 2.67
CA SER A 189 -9.61 -30.62 1.86
C SER A 189 -8.97 -29.43 1.14
N VAL A 190 -7.97 -28.78 1.72
CA VAL A 190 -7.24 -27.68 1.08
C VAL A 190 -6.42 -28.19 -0.11
N ILE A 191 -5.67 -29.27 0.05
CA ILE A 191 -4.89 -29.88 -1.03
C ILE A 191 -5.79 -30.30 -2.21
N GLU A 192 -6.95 -30.87 -1.90
CA GLU A 192 -7.95 -31.19 -2.91
C GLU A 192 -8.48 -29.94 -3.61
N PHE A 193 -8.88 -28.92 -2.85
CA PHE A 193 -9.48 -27.70 -3.38
C PHE A 193 -8.55 -27.00 -4.37
N ILE A 194 -7.29 -26.80 -4.01
CA ILE A 194 -6.32 -26.13 -4.89
C ILE A 194 -6.04 -26.94 -6.17
N ARG A 195 -6.07 -28.27 -6.10
CA ARG A 195 -5.87 -29.14 -7.27
C ARG A 195 -7.08 -29.14 -8.21
N VAL A 196 -8.30 -29.18 -7.66
CA VAL A 196 -9.54 -29.20 -8.45
C VAL A 196 -9.76 -27.87 -9.16
N PHE A 197 -9.55 -26.76 -8.45
CA PHE A 197 -9.81 -25.41 -8.96
C PHE A 197 -8.56 -24.71 -9.48
N GLU A 198 -7.45 -25.44 -9.60
CA GLU A 198 -6.17 -25.00 -10.18
C GLU A 198 -5.60 -23.72 -9.52
N PHE A 199 -5.68 -23.61 -8.19
CA PHE A 199 -4.99 -22.58 -7.43
C PHE A 199 -3.51 -22.93 -7.26
N ASP A 200 -2.65 -21.92 -7.25
CA ASP A 200 -1.20 -22.06 -7.16
C ASP A 200 -0.70 -22.06 -5.72
N GLY A 201 -1.57 -21.78 -4.72
CA GLY A 201 -1.20 -21.79 -3.30
C GLY A 201 -2.37 -21.45 -2.39
N VAL A 202 -2.05 -21.17 -1.13
CA VAL A 202 -3.03 -20.96 -0.05
C VAL A 202 -2.63 -19.76 0.81
N ASP A 203 -3.60 -18.92 1.13
CA ASP A 203 -3.50 -17.85 2.11
C ASP A 203 -4.47 -18.12 3.27
N LEU A 204 -4.00 -18.05 4.52
CA LEU A 204 -4.88 -18.13 5.69
C LEU A 204 -5.05 -16.75 6.31
N ASP A 205 -6.27 -16.23 6.27
CA ASP A 205 -6.63 -14.95 6.88
C ASP A 205 -7.48 -15.21 8.13
N TRP A 206 -6.81 -15.63 9.20
CA TRP A 206 -7.46 -15.87 10.49
C TRP A 206 -7.48 -14.58 11.32
N GLU A 207 -8.68 -14.05 11.55
CA GLU A 207 -8.92 -12.82 12.30
C GLU A 207 -9.68 -13.05 13.63
N TYR A 208 -9.02 -13.22 14.79
CA TYR A 208 -7.58 -13.46 14.98
C TYR A 208 -7.34 -14.65 15.93
N PRO A 209 -6.17 -15.31 15.86
CA PRO A 209 -5.84 -16.39 16.79
C PRO A 209 -5.87 -15.89 18.24
N GLY A 210 -6.69 -16.52 19.10
CA GLY A 210 -6.69 -16.29 20.54
C GLY A 210 -7.28 -14.96 21.04
N TYR A 211 -7.76 -14.07 20.18
CA TYR A 211 -8.41 -12.81 20.59
C TYR A 211 -9.25 -12.14 19.49
N GLY A 212 -10.09 -11.19 19.89
CA GLY A 212 -10.73 -10.26 18.96
C GLY A 212 -11.60 -10.93 17.89
N GLY A 213 -11.61 -10.31 16.70
CA GLY A 213 -12.43 -10.74 15.57
C GLY A 213 -13.89 -10.29 15.67
N GLU A 214 -14.70 -10.76 14.72
CA GLU A 214 -16.14 -10.53 14.70
C GLU A 214 -16.82 -11.17 15.93
N TRP A 215 -17.95 -10.61 16.37
CA TRP A 215 -18.57 -10.95 17.66
C TRP A 215 -18.95 -12.43 17.85
N HIS A 216 -19.03 -13.20 16.78
CA HIS A 216 -19.33 -14.63 16.77
C HIS A 216 -18.09 -15.53 16.71
N ASN A 217 -16.88 -14.96 16.62
CA ASN A 217 -15.64 -15.73 16.72
C ASN A 217 -15.48 -16.20 18.18
N ASP A 218 -15.12 -17.47 18.37
CA ASP A 218 -14.89 -18.05 19.71
C ASP A 218 -13.41 -18.42 19.88
N PRO A 219 -12.52 -17.41 20.09
CA PRO A 219 -11.10 -17.63 20.12
C PRO A 219 -10.66 -18.44 21.36
N TYR A 220 -9.74 -19.38 21.16
CA TYR A 220 -9.19 -20.21 22.23
C TYR A 220 -7.77 -19.76 22.61
N PRO A 221 -7.43 -19.78 23.92
CA PRO A 221 -6.04 -19.55 24.34
C PRO A 221 -5.03 -20.51 23.69
N GLU A 222 -5.46 -21.73 23.35
CA GLU A 222 -4.69 -22.76 22.66
C GLU A 222 -4.44 -22.46 21.18
N ASP A 223 -5.10 -21.44 20.60
CA ASP A 223 -4.91 -21.04 19.20
C ASP A 223 -3.44 -20.72 18.90
N LYS A 224 -2.69 -20.24 19.90
CA LYS A 224 -1.28 -19.94 19.76
C LYS A 224 -0.45 -21.12 19.28
N GLU A 225 -0.49 -22.23 20.01
CA GLU A 225 0.27 -23.43 19.65
C GLU A 225 -0.43 -24.22 18.52
N ASN A 226 -1.76 -24.18 18.47
CA ASN A 226 -2.52 -24.89 17.44
C ASN A 226 -2.31 -24.28 16.04
N PHE A 227 -2.15 -22.96 15.94
CA PHE A 227 -1.85 -22.32 14.66
C PHE A 227 -0.47 -22.72 14.16
N THR A 228 0.54 -22.82 15.03
CA THR A 228 1.86 -23.36 14.69
C THR A 228 1.78 -24.80 14.19
N HIS A 229 0.98 -25.65 14.85
CA HIS A 229 0.76 -27.02 14.40
C HIS A 229 0.07 -27.09 13.04
N LEU A 230 -0.95 -26.26 12.82
CA LEU A 230 -1.66 -26.14 11.55
C LEU A 230 -0.71 -25.76 10.42
N LEU A 231 0.06 -24.69 10.57
CA LEU A 231 0.96 -24.21 9.52
C LEU A 231 2.06 -25.22 9.19
N ARG A 232 2.62 -25.88 10.20
CA ARG A 232 3.60 -26.96 9.99
C ARG A 232 3.01 -28.11 9.18
N GLU A 233 1.85 -28.61 9.60
CA GLU A 233 1.21 -29.77 8.98
C GLU A 233 0.71 -29.43 7.57
N LEU A 234 0.19 -28.22 7.35
CA LEU A 234 -0.22 -27.74 6.04
C LEU A 234 0.98 -27.57 5.09
N ARG A 235 2.09 -27.00 5.56
CA ARG A 235 3.33 -26.89 4.76
C ARG A 235 3.88 -28.26 4.37
N GLU A 236 3.91 -29.22 5.31
CA GLU A 236 4.32 -30.61 5.05
C GLU A 236 3.45 -31.25 3.94
N ALA A 237 2.12 -31.05 3.99
CA ALA A 237 1.19 -31.57 2.99
C ALA A 237 1.31 -30.87 1.62
N LEU A 238 1.48 -29.54 1.60
CA LEU A 238 1.69 -28.78 0.37
C LEU A 238 3.00 -29.16 -0.32
N ASP A 239 4.06 -29.44 0.45
CA ASP A 239 5.34 -29.91 -0.09
C ASP A 239 5.21 -31.30 -0.71
N GLU A 240 4.50 -32.23 -0.05
CA GLU A 240 4.23 -33.57 -0.60
C GLU A 240 3.39 -33.47 -1.89
N ALA A 241 2.33 -32.66 -1.89
CA ALA A 241 1.50 -32.43 -3.08
C ALA A 241 2.31 -31.78 -4.21
N GLY A 242 3.15 -30.79 -3.91
CA GLY A 242 4.02 -30.12 -4.87
C GLY A 242 5.05 -31.06 -5.51
N GLU A 243 5.64 -31.96 -4.72
CA GLU A 243 6.54 -33.01 -5.25
C GLU A 243 5.83 -33.95 -6.23
N GLU A 244 4.55 -34.28 -5.99
CA GLU A 244 3.73 -35.10 -6.90
C GLU A 244 3.39 -34.37 -8.20
N ASP A 245 3.11 -33.07 -8.08
CA ASP A 245 2.58 -32.23 -9.16
C ASP A 245 3.69 -31.53 -9.97
N ASP A 246 4.96 -31.64 -9.55
CA ASP A 246 6.12 -30.92 -10.10
C ASP A 246 5.94 -29.38 -10.04
N THR A 247 5.38 -28.91 -8.92
CA THR A 247 5.14 -27.49 -8.64
C THR A 247 5.49 -27.14 -7.19
N TYR A 248 5.56 -25.84 -6.89
CA TYR A 248 5.67 -25.33 -5.54
C TYR A 248 4.41 -24.54 -5.20
N TYR A 249 3.72 -24.93 -4.13
CA TYR A 249 2.53 -24.23 -3.65
C TYR A 249 2.90 -23.26 -2.52
N PRO A 250 2.82 -21.93 -2.70
CA PRO A 250 3.09 -20.98 -1.63
C PRO A 250 2.05 -21.08 -0.50
N LEU A 251 2.50 -20.83 0.72
CA LEU A 251 1.67 -20.72 1.91
C LEU A 251 1.90 -19.36 2.59
N THR A 252 0.84 -18.57 2.70
CA THR A 252 0.89 -17.22 3.27
C THR A 252 -0.17 -17.04 4.35
N ILE A 253 -0.02 -15.98 5.12
CA ILE A 253 -1.05 -15.54 6.08
C ILE A 253 -1.20 -14.02 6.02
N ALA A 254 -2.40 -13.52 6.32
CA ALA A 254 -2.62 -12.13 6.66
C ALA A 254 -2.48 -11.92 8.18
N VAL A 255 -1.84 -10.81 8.58
CA VAL A 255 -1.52 -10.53 9.99
C VAL A 255 -1.94 -9.12 10.40
N ALA A 256 -2.33 -8.95 11.67
CA ALA A 256 -2.89 -7.70 12.16
C ALA A 256 -1.85 -6.58 12.33
N ALA A 257 -2.25 -5.32 12.08
CA ALA A 257 -1.44 -4.15 12.42
C ALA A 257 -1.06 -4.07 13.91
N ASN A 258 -1.93 -4.56 14.81
CA ASN A 258 -1.67 -4.64 16.24
C ASN A 258 -0.78 -5.84 16.59
N VAL A 259 0.51 -5.71 16.32
CA VAL A 259 1.53 -6.75 16.53
C VAL A 259 1.60 -7.20 17.99
N GLY A 260 1.36 -6.29 18.94
CA GLY A 260 1.41 -6.60 20.38
C GLY A 260 0.40 -7.69 20.78
N ASN A 261 -0.83 -7.62 20.26
CA ASN A 261 -1.84 -8.65 20.48
C ASN A 261 -1.60 -9.87 19.58
N TYR A 262 -1.27 -9.67 18.32
CA TYR A 262 -1.08 -10.77 17.36
C TYR A 262 0.09 -11.68 17.78
N ALA A 263 1.27 -11.13 18.05
CA ALA A 263 2.44 -11.88 18.49
C ALA A 263 2.31 -12.44 19.92
N ALA A 264 1.42 -11.89 20.75
CA ALA A 264 1.11 -12.51 22.04
C ALA A 264 0.39 -13.85 21.86
N ASN A 265 -0.43 -13.99 20.81
CA ASN A 265 -1.27 -15.15 20.54
C ASN A 265 -0.80 -16.01 19.36
N THR A 266 0.41 -15.76 18.83
CA THR A 266 1.05 -16.58 17.79
C THR A 266 2.52 -16.80 18.12
N GLU A 267 3.16 -17.80 17.50
CA GLU A 267 4.59 -18.08 17.64
C GLU A 267 5.38 -17.54 16.45
N MET A 268 5.31 -16.22 16.23
CA MET A 268 5.79 -15.51 15.02
C MET A 268 7.11 -16.04 14.41
N PRO A 269 8.25 -16.13 15.13
CA PRO A 269 9.48 -16.68 14.53
C PRO A 269 9.41 -18.17 14.15
N GLU A 270 8.60 -18.96 14.85
CA GLU A 270 8.46 -20.39 14.60
C GLU A 270 7.53 -20.65 13.42
N ILE A 271 6.44 -19.89 13.28
CA ILE A 271 5.51 -20.06 12.15
C ILE A 271 6.14 -19.65 10.82
N MET A 272 7.08 -18.69 10.81
CA MET A 272 7.82 -18.31 9.60
C MET A 272 8.67 -19.44 8.99
N GLU A 273 8.97 -20.51 9.74
CA GLU A 273 9.64 -21.69 9.15
C GLU A 273 8.76 -22.41 8.12
N TYR A 274 7.46 -22.12 8.09
CA TYR A 274 6.45 -22.78 7.26
C TYR A 274 5.80 -21.84 6.24
N LEU A 275 6.09 -20.55 6.29
CA LEU A 275 5.46 -19.53 5.47
C LEU A 275 6.42 -18.99 4.42
N ASP A 276 5.87 -18.61 3.27
CA ASP A 276 6.61 -17.92 2.22
C ASP A 276 6.76 -16.42 2.53
N TRP A 277 5.68 -15.80 3.01
CA TRP A 277 5.66 -14.43 3.53
C TRP A 277 4.41 -14.17 4.37
N ILE A 278 4.36 -13.00 5.00
CA ILE A 278 3.17 -12.48 5.68
C ILE A 278 2.65 -11.21 4.98
N ASN A 279 1.34 -11.11 4.82
CA ASN A 279 0.66 -9.91 4.34
C ASN A 279 0.27 -9.05 5.56
N LEU A 280 0.90 -7.87 5.71
CA LEU A 280 0.63 -6.98 6.83
C LEU A 280 -0.64 -6.18 6.58
N MET A 281 -1.70 -6.37 7.36
CA MET A 281 -2.92 -5.56 7.24
C MET A 281 -2.74 -4.19 7.90
N THR A 282 -1.88 -3.35 7.32
CA THR A 282 -1.49 -2.02 7.80
C THR A 282 -2.50 -0.93 7.43
N TYR A 283 -3.77 -1.26 7.61
CA TYR A 283 -4.95 -0.41 7.44
C TYR A 283 -5.96 -0.73 8.54
N ASP A 284 -7.13 -0.10 8.55
CA ASP A 284 -8.11 -0.21 9.63
C ASP A 284 -7.57 0.20 11.00
N MET A 285 -6.57 1.07 10.98
CA MET A 285 -5.95 1.61 12.18
C MET A 285 -6.87 2.58 12.91
N SER A 286 -7.78 3.22 12.17
CA SER A 286 -8.86 4.00 12.76
C SER A 286 -10.16 3.93 11.95
N GLY A 287 -11.30 3.96 12.65
CA GLY A 287 -12.62 3.92 12.03
C GLY A 287 -13.74 4.42 12.95
N PRO A 288 -15.01 4.42 12.48
CA PRO A 288 -16.15 4.97 13.22
C PRO A 288 -16.49 4.24 14.53
N TRP A 289 -15.81 3.13 14.83
CA TRP A 289 -15.89 2.43 16.11
C TRP A 289 -15.00 3.03 17.20
N ASP A 290 -14.03 3.87 16.83
CA ASP A 290 -12.99 4.32 17.75
C ASP A 290 -13.50 5.25 18.81
N ARG A 291 -13.11 4.95 20.05
CA ARG A 291 -13.42 5.76 21.23
C ARG A 291 -12.16 6.06 22.00
N HIS A 292 -12.03 7.30 22.44
CA HIS A 292 -10.87 7.74 23.20
C HIS A 292 -11.24 8.76 24.28
N ASP A 293 -10.53 8.75 25.41
CA ASP A 293 -10.66 9.75 26.49
C ASP A 293 -10.01 11.08 26.08
N PHE A 294 -10.64 11.73 25.10
CA PHE A 294 -10.16 12.91 24.37
C PHE A 294 -9.72 14.09 25.24
N ASP A 295 -10.35 14.28 26.40
CA ASP A 295 -10.08 15.38 27.34
C ASP A 295 -9.26 14.93 28.57
N GLY A 296 -8.88 13.65 28.64
CA GLY A 296 -8.16 13.06 29.77
C GLY A 296 -8.97 13.11 31.08
N GLU A 297 -10.29 13.03 30.99
CA GLU A 297 -11.20 13.13 32.14
C GLU A 297 -11.32 11.80 32.91
N GLY A 298 -10.73 10.73 32.40
CA GLY A 298 -10.79 9.38 32.96
C GLY A 298 -12.13 8.71 32.69
N LEU A 299 -12.75 8.98 31.55
CA LEU A 299 -14.05 8.41 31.18
C LEU A 299 -13.95 6.88 31.00
N PRO A 300 -14.90 6.11 31.54
CA PRO A 300 -14.93 4.66 31.32
C PRO A 300 -15.22 4.34 29.85
N TRP A 301 -14.75 3.17 29.40
CA TRP A 301 -15.04 2.66 28.06
C TRP A 301 -16.56 2.56 27.85
N GLY A 302 -17.05 3.16 26.75
CA GLY A 302 -18.47 3.33 26.44
C GLY A 302 -19.06 4.71 26.79
N GLU A 303 -18.40 5.50 27.65
CA GLU A 303 -18.74 6.92 27.87
C GLU A 303 -17.79 7.87 27.10
N GLN A 304 -16.69 7.33 26.56
CA GLN A 304 -15.75 8.06 25.72
C GLN A 304 -16.37 8.47 24.38
N PRO A 305 -16.12 9.70 23.89
CA PRO A 305 -16.58 10.13 22.58
C PRO A 305 -15.96 9.29 21.46
N PHE A 306 -16.63 9.23 20.33
CA PHE A 306 -16.03 8.72 19.11
C PHE A 306 -15.05 9.73 18.56
N ILE A 307 -13.89 9.30 18.10
CA ILE A 307 -12.84 10.17 17.59
C ILE A 307 -12.46 9.71 16.18
N SER A 308 -12.28 10.66 15.27
CA SER A 308 -11.72 10.37 13.95
C SER A 308 -10.21 10.11 14.00
N GLY A 309 -9.71 9.35 13.06
CA GLY A 309 -8.27 9.09 12.89
C GLY A 309 -7.98 8.63 11.47
N PHE A 310 -6.70 8.46 11.15
CA PHE A 310 -6.29 8.00 9.82
C PHE A 310 -6.46 6.50 9.66
N ASN A 311 -6.92 6.06 8.48
CA ASN A 311 -7.16 4.64 8.18
C ASN A 311 -5.84 3.85 8.12
N ALA A 312 -4.83 4.41 7.47
CA ALA A 312 -3.54 3.77 7.23
C ALA A 312 -2.37 4.79 7.25
N PRO A 313 -2.14 5.52 8.36
CA PRO A 313 -1.08 6.52 8.43
C PRO A 313 0.31 5.88 8.30
N LEU A 314 1.20 6.45 7.46
CA LEU A 314 2.55 5.93 7.32
C LEU A 314 3.36 6.12 8.61
N TYR A 315 3.29 7.32 9.17
CA TYR A 315 3.95 7.73 10.41
C TYR A 315 2.97 8.33 11.41
N GLN A 316 3.46 8.60 12.62
CA GLN A 316 2.63 9.16 13.68
C GLN A 316 2.37 10.65 13.46
N ASP A 317 1.09 11.04 13.42
CA ASP A 317 0.68 12.44 13.58
C ASP A 317 0.76 12.87 15.06
N PRO A 318 1.34 14.03 15.41
CA PRO A 318 1.40 14.53 16.78
C PRO A 318 0.04 14.72 17.48
N LEU A 319 -1.04 14.87 16.71
CA LEU A 319 -2.41 14.97 17.22
C LEU A 319 -3.09 13.62 17.44
N ASP A 320 -2.51 12.53 16.91
CA ASP A 320 -3.03 11.18 17.06
C ASP A 320 -3.06 10.77 18.55
N PRO A 321 -4.24 10.42 19.10
CA PRO A 321 -4.37 10.03 20.50
C PRO A 321 -3.88 8.61 20.83
N TRP A 322 -3.72 7.72 19.85
CA TRP A 322 -3.37 6.29 20.03
C TRP A 322 -1.86 6.04 20.11
N GLY A 323 -1.04 6.95 19.62
CA GLY A 323 0.43 6.89 19.69
C GLY A 323 1.09 6.16 18.52
N SER A 324 2.43 6.19 18.43
CA SER A 324 3.17 5.73 17.24
C SER A 324 3.07 4.25 16.87
N TRP A 325 2.56 3.41 17.77
CA TRP A 325 2.56 1.96 17.55
C TRP A 325 1.48 1.49 16.56
N LEU A 326 0.45 2.30 16.30
CA LEU A 326 -0.62 1.99 15.36
C LEU A 326 -0.48 2.87 14.10
N THR A 327 0.65 2.67 13.42
CA THR A 327 1.02 3.30 12.14
C THR A 327 1.68 2.23 11.27
N VAL A 328 1.79 2.44 9.96
CA VAL A 328 2.51 1.52 9.06
C VAL A 328 3.94 1.29 9.55
N GLU A 329 4.68 2.36 9.85
CA GLU A 329 6.03 2.26 10.39
C GLU A 329 6.05 1.48 11.71
N GLY A 330 5.16 1.84 12.64
CA GLY A 330 5.08 1.21 13.96
C GLY A 330 4.79 -0.29 13.89
N THR A 331 3.91 -0.72 12.99
CA THR A 331 3.61 -2.13 12.74
C THR A 331 4.82 -2.85 12.18
N VAL A 332 5.49 -2.31 11.15
CA VAL A 332 6.68 -2.91 10.54
C VAL A 332 7.81 -3.02 11.55
N ASP A 333 8.10 -1.95 12.31
CA ASP A 333 9.11 -1.97 13.37
C ASP A 333 8.81 -3.02 14.43
N ALA A 334 7.54 -3.19 14.82
CA ALA A 334 7.15 -4.20 15.78
C ALA A 334 7.32 -5.64 15.24
N TYR A 335 7.04 -5.89 13.96
CA TYR A 335 7.30 -7.20 13.35
C TYR A 335 8.81 -7.51 13.24
N LEU A 336 9.63 -6.51 12.93
CA LEU A 336 11.09 -6.62 12.99
C LEU A 336 11.57 -6.96 14.41
N GLU A 337 10.99 -6.32 15.44
CA GLU A 337 11.34 -6.57 16.84
C GLU A 337 10.98 -7.98 17.33
N VAL A 338 9.90 -8.57 16.83
CA VAL A 338 9.55 -9.97 17.13
C VAL A 338 10.34 -10.97 16.30
N GLY A 339 11.11 -10.52 15.29
CA GLY A 339 12.13 -11.29 14.60
C GLY A 339 11.79 -11.74 13.19
N ILE A 340 10.84 -11.08 12.52
CA ILE A 340 10.53 -11.33 11.11
C ILE A 340 11.56 -10.66 10.20
N ASP A 341 12.01 -11.35 9.15
CA ASP A 341 12.91 -10.77 8.15
C ASP A 341 12.13 -9.80 7.26
N PRO A 342 12.63 -8.57 7.00
CA PRO A 342 11.93 -7.59 6.18
C PRO A 342 11.47 -8.10 4.82
N LYS A 343 12.28 -8.91 4.14
CA LYS A 343 11.94 -9.44 2.80
C LYS A 343 10.75 -10.40 2.80
N ASP A 344 10.37 -10.94 3.97
CA ASP A 344 9.25 -11.86 4.15
C ASP A 344 7.98 -11.10 4.61
N MET A 345 8.04 -9.76 4.67
CA MET A 345 6.90 -8.89 4.97
C MET A 345 6.41 -8.19 3.70
N VAL A 346 5.14 -8.36 3.38
CA VAL A 346 4.47 -7.70 2.25
C VAL A 346 3.51 -6.66 2.82
N LEU A 347 3.71 -5.38 2.46
CA LEU A 347 3.03 -4.25 3.09
C LEU A 347 1.60 -4.06 2.57
N GLY A 348 0.61 -4.06 3.46
CA GLY A 348 -0.80 -3.83 3.08
C GLY A 348 -1.13 -2.37 2.80
N LEU A 349 -1.89 -2.15 1.73
CA LEU A 349 -2.36 -0.87 1.23
C LEU A 349 -3.90 -0.91 1.13
N ALA A 350 -4.55 0.16 1.59
CA ALA A 350 -6.00 0.29 1.51
C ALA A 350 -6.39 1.07 0.25
N PHE A 351 -7.16 0.46 -0.64
CA PHE A 351 -7.78 1.16 -1.77
C PHE A 351 -9.16 1.72 -1.42
N TYR A 352 -9.35 2.06 -0.14
CA TYR A 352 -10.58 2.61 0.40
C TYR A 352 -10.27 3.58 1.52
N GLY A 353 -11.27 4.40 1.82
CA GLY A 353 -11.28 5.28 2.96
C GLY A 353 -12.28 4.87 4.04
N ARG A 354 -12.02 5.31 5.27
CA ARG A 354 -12.96 5.22 6.39
C ARG A 354 -13.61 6.56 6.68
N THR A 355 -14.88 6.52 7.09
CA THR A 355 -15.72 7.72 7.14
C THR A 355 -16.48 7.90 8.47
N TRP A 356 -16.68 9.16 8.83
CA TRP A 356 -17.50 9.59 9.97
C TRP A 356 -18.58 10.56 9.50
N ALA A 357 -19.76 10.47 10.08
CA ALA A 357 -20.94 11.22 9.67
C ALA A 357 -20.94 12.67 10.15
N SER A 358 -20.43 12.93 11.37
CA SER A 358 -20.42 14.29 11.90
C SER A 358 -19.34 14.48 12.95
N CYS A 359 -18.28 15.17 12.58
CA CYS A 359 -17.16 15.53 13.42
C CYS A 359 -17.09 17.04 13.64
N GLU A 360 -16.66 17.41 14.84
CA GLU A 360 -16.22 18.77 15.16
C GLU A 360 -14.95 19.09 14.35
N ALA A 361 -14.64 20.38 14.18
CA ALA A 361 -13.43 20.83 13.50
C ALA A 361 -12.65 21.83 14.36
N GLU A 362 -12.63 21.64 15.67
CA GLU A 362 -11.95 22.57 16.57
C GLU A 362 -10.42 22.48 16.47
N ARG A 363 -9.88 21.31 16.10
CA ARG A 363 -8.44 21.06 16.10
C ARG A 363 -7.85 20.95 14.71
N ASN A 364 -8.40 20.07 13.87
CA ASN A 364 -7.77 19.72 12.60
C ASN A 364 -8.79 19.36 11.51
N ASN A 365 -9.76 20.25 11.28
CA ASN A 365 -10.74 20.11 10.19
C ASN A 365 -11.39 18.71 10.18
N GLY A 366 -11.97 18.31 11.32
CA GLY A 366 -12.61 17.00 11.43
C GLY A 366 -11.67 15.86 11.83
N MET A 367 -10.36 15.95 11.60
CA MET A 367 -9.41 14.88 11.91
C MET A 367 -8.93 14.95 13.38
N PHE A 368 -8.83 13.80 14.04
CA PHE A 368 -8.55 13.71 15.49
C PHE A 368 -9.45 14.58 16.36
N ASP A 369 -10.70 14.76 15.92
CA ASP A 369 -11.73 15.54 16.60
C ASP A 369 -12.90 14.63 17.03
N LYS A 370 -13.79 15.16 17.89
CA LYS A 370 -14.94 14.39 18.35
C LYS A 370 -15.95 14.22 17.23
N CYS A 371 -16.45 13.00 17.09
CA CYS A 371 -17.49 12.65 16.15
C CYS A 371 -18.73 12.12 16.87
N PHE A 372 -19.87 12.26 16.22
CA PHE A 372 -21.18 11.98 16.78
C PHE A 372 -22.04 11.18 15.82
N GLU A 373 -23.05 10.54 16.41
CA GLU A 373 -24.13 9.92 15.66
C GLU A 373 -24.92 10.96 14.86
N ASP A 374 -25.30 10.60 13.64
CA ASP A 374 -26.18 11.37 12.78
C ASP A 374 -27.67 11.31 13.23
N GLU A 375 -28.58 11.79 12.37
CA GLU A 375 -30.03 11.76 12.65
C GLU A 375 -30.61 10.33 12.81
N ASP A 376 -29.94 9.31 12.24
CA ASP A 376 -30.33 7.91 12.30
C ASP A 376 -29.64 7.15 13.47
N GLY A 377 -28.78 7.82 14.24
CA GLY A 377 -28.06 7.22 15.36
C GLY A 377 -26.78 6.49 14.95
N ILE A 378 -26.20 6.83 13.79
CA ILE A 378 -25.04 6.14 13.20
C ILE A 378 -23.85 7.09 13.13
N VAL A 379 -22.69 6.64 13.60
CA VAL A 379 -21.43 7.42 13.58
C VAL A 379 -20.72 7.31 12.24
N ALA A 380 -20.80 6.14 11.59
CA ALA A 380 -20.19 5.89 10.30
C ALA A 380 -20.74 6.86 9.24
N GLY A 381 -19.87 7.45 8.45
CA GLY A 381 -20.26 8.42 7.41
C GLY A 381 -20.86 7.77 6.16
N PRO A 382 -20.80 8.46 5.02
CA PRO A 382 -21.13 7.90 3.71
C PRO A 382 -20.30 6.65 3.39
N GLY A 383 -20.74 5.90 2.40
CA GLY A 383 -20.00 4.78 1.85
C GLY A 383 -20.52 4.33 0.51
N THR A 384 -19.66 3.68 -0.27
CA THR A 384 -19.96 3.28 -1.65
C THR A 384 -20.93 2.10 -1.65
N TRP A 385 -20.62 1.09 -0.83
CA TRP A 385 -21.43 -0.12 -0.65
C TRP A 385 -22.01 -0.23 0.76
N GLU A 386 -21.23 0.17 1.77
CA GLU A 386 -21.63 0.17 3.17
C GLU A 386 -21.19 1.44 3.88
N ARG A 387 -22.00 1.95 4.81
CA ARG A 387 -21.67 3.17 5.56
C ARG A 387 -20.37 2.98 6.34
N GLY A 388 -19.49 3.97 6.28
CA GLY A 388 -18.20 3.93 6.97
C GLY A 388 -17.02 3.54 6.08
N VAL A 389 -17.28 3.08 4.85
CA VAL A 389 -16.26 2.65 3.88
C VAL A 389 -16.57 3.23 2.50
N LEU A 390 -15.65 3.98 1.92
CA LEU A 390 -15.73 4.49 0.55
C LEU A 390 -14.59 3.89 -0.29
N ASP A 391 -14.90 3.40 -1.47
CA ASP A 391 -13.88 2.94 -2.42
C ASP A 391 -13.06 4.13 -2.94
N TYR A 392 -11.79 3.91 -3.28
CA TYR A 392 -10.91 4.97 -3.78
C TYR A 392 -11.46 5.65 -5.04
N TRP A 393 -11.97 4.88 -6.01
CA TRP A 393 -12.56 5.44 -7.23
C TRP A 393 -13.72 6.41 -6.92
N ASP A 394 -14.56 6.09 -5.93
CA ASP A 394 -15.70 6.92 -5.55
C ASP A 394 -15.23 8.20 -4.83
N ILE A 395 -14.25 8.07 -3.94
CA ILE A 395 -13.61 9.22 -3.29
C ILE A 395 -13.07 10.20 -4.33
N LYS A 396 -12.28 9.69 -5.29
CA LYS A 396 -11.64 10.48 -6.35
C LYS A 396 -12.66 11.19 -7.23
N GLU A 397 -13.73 10.52 -7.64
CA GLU A 397 -14.72 11.07 -8.56
C GLU A 397 -15.74 12.01 -7.89
N ASN A 398 -16.19 11.68 -6.68
CA ASN A 398 -17.37 12.29 -6.07
C ASN A 398 -17.10 13.10 -4.81
N TYR A 399 -15.90 12.99 -4.20
CA TYR A 399 -15.62 13.62 -2.91
C TYR A 399 -14.40 14.56 -2.93
N VAL A 400 -13.31 14.24 -3.63
CA VAL A 400 -12.13 15.12 -3.65
C VAL A 400 -12.47 16.49 -4.25
N ASP A 401 -12.48 17.51 -3.39
CA ASP A 401 -12.85 18.89 -3.72
C ASP A 401 -14.22 19.05 -4.43
N GLN A 402 -15.12 18.11 -4.17
CA GLN A 402 -16.49 18.09 -4.67
C GLN A 402 -17.50 18.15 -3.53
N ASN A 403 -18.74 18.55 -3.83
CA ASN A 403 -19.88 18.42 -2.91
C ASN A 403 -19.69 19.05 -1.50
N GLY A 404 -18.82 20.05 -1.38
CA GLY A 404 -18.51 20.74 -0.12
C GLY A 404 -17.38 20.11 0.70
N PHE A 405 -16.82 18.99 0.26
CA PHE A 405 -15.59 18.45 0.80
C PHE A 405 -14.38 19.26 0.32
N VAL A 406 -13.38 19.34 1.18
CA VAL A 406 -12.08 19.96 0.91
C VAL A 406 -11.00 18.94 1.26
N ARG A 407 -10.03 18.73 0.36
CA ARG A 407 -8.86 17.88 0.63
C ARG A 407 -7.85 18.59 1.53
N TYR A 408 -7.36 17.85 2.50
CA TYR A 408 -6.25 18.21 3.38
C TYR A 408 -5.21 17.09 3.37
N TRP A 409 -3.98 17.42 3.78
CA TRP A 409 -2.84 16.52 3.80
C TRP A 409 -2.14 16.59 5.16
N SER A 410 -1.74 15.45 5.72
CA SER A 410 -0.90 15.40 6.92
C SER A 410 0.56 15.23 6.52
N GLU A 411 1.36 16.28 6.72
CA GLU A 411 2.82 16.24 6.50
C GLU A 411 3.54 15.30 7.48
N ASP A 412 2.93 15.02 8.63
CA ASP A 412 3.50 14.12 9.63
C ASP A 412 3.17 12.66 9.32
N ALA A 413 1.92 12.35 8.93
CA ALA A 413 1.46 10.97 8.68
C ALA A 413 1.54 10.53 7.20
N LEU A 414 1.76 11.46 6.28
CA LEU A 414 1.83 11.28 4.83
C LEU A 414 0.60 10.60 4.23
N VAL A 415 -0.57 11.10 4.61
CA VAL A 415 -1.88 10.64 4.12
C VAL A 415 -2.86 11.81 3.96
N PRO A 416 -3.79 11.73 3.00
CA PRO A 416 -4.84 12.72 2.83
C PRO A 416 -6.04 12.47 3.75
N TRP A 417 -6.86 13.51 3.93
CA TRP A 417 -8.24 13.37 4.34
C TRP A 417 -9.13 14.44 3.72
N LEU A 418 -10.43 14.18 3.68
CA LEU A 418 -11.45 15.14 3.25
C LEU A 418 -12.31 15.55 4.45
N TYR A 419 -12.71 16.82 4.46
CA TYR A 419 -13.67 17.33 5.44
C TYR A 419 -14.72 18.21 4.78
N ASN A 420 -15.98 18.02 5.16
CA ASN A 420 -17.09 18.87 4.74
C ASN A 420 -17.53 19.76 5.92
N GLU A 421 -17.32 21.07 5.82
CA GLU A 421 -17.63 22.02 6.90
C GLU A 421 -19.14 22.14 7.18
N GLU A 422 -20.00 21.89 6.19
CA GLU A 422 -21.45 22.00 6.35
C GLU A 422 -22.04 20.79 7.09
N THR A 423 -21.59 19.58 6.76
CA THR A 423 -22.12 18.33 7.33
C THR A 423 -21.30 17.84 8.53
N GLY A 424 -20.02 18.20 8.60
CA GLY A 424 -19.04 17.65 9.53
C GLY A 424 -18.51 16.27 9.10
N GLU A 425 -18.81 15.81 7.89
CA GLU A 425 -18.34 14.50 7.42
C GLU A 425 -16.82 14.50 7.22
N VAL A 426 -16.18 13.40 7.60
CA VAL A 426 -14.74 13.15 7.47
C VAL A 426 -14.50 11.88 6.68
N ILE A 427 -13.53 11.91 5.79
CA ILE A 427 -13.06 10.75 5.00
C ILE A 427 -11.54 10.70 5.09
N THR A 428 -10.95 9.65 5.65
CA THR A 428 -9.50 9.36 5.54
C THR A 428 -9.29 8.21 4.59
N TYR A 429 -8.27 8.30 3.73
CA TYR A 429 -8.02 7.36 2.65
C TYR A 429 -6.55 7.40 2.25
N ASP A 430 -6.14 6.52 1.34
CA ASP A 430 -4.89 6.64 0.59
C ASP A 430 -5.20 7.11 -0.84
N ASP A 431 -4.27 7.86 -1.42
CA ASP A 431 -4.24 8.22 -2.84
C ASP A 431 -2.87 7.91 -3.45
N GLU A 432 -2.66 8.22 -4.74
CA GLU A 432 -1.42 7.90 -5.45
C GLU A 432 -0.20 8.52 -4.76
N GLU A 433 -0.36 9.70 -4.15
CA GLU A 433 0.70 10.39 -3.41
C GLU A 433 1.11 9.61 -2.15
N SER A 434 0.14 9.23 -1.30
CA SER A 434 0.44 8.45 -0.08
C SER A 434 0.92 7.03 -0.38
N ILE A 435 0.41 6.39 -1.44
CA ILE A 435 0.91 5.11 -1.94
C ILE A 435 2.36 5.24 -2.41
N GLY A 436 2.73 6.31 -3.11
CA GLY A 436 4.10 6.58 -3.51
C GLY A 436 5.07 6.62 -2.32
N TYR A 437 4.70 7.33 -1.24
CA TYR A 437 5.49 7.35 0.00
C TYR A 437 5.60 5.96 0.65
N LYS A 438 4.52 5.18 0.66
CA LYS A 438 4.53 3.80 1.17
C LYS A 438 5.39 2.87 0.33
N MET A 439 5.45 3.06 -0.99
CA MET A 439 6.33 2.28 -1.87
C MET A 439 7.80 2.64 -1.68
N GLN A 440 8.11 3.93 -1.49
CA GLN A 440 9.45 4.33 -1.04
C GLN A 440 9.81 3.66 0.28
N PHE A 441 8.89 3.64 1.24
CA PHE A 441 9.10 2.96 2.52
C PHE A 441 9.36 1.46 2.34
N VAL A 442 8.63 0.76 1.46
CA VAL A 442 8.88 -0.65 1.08
C VAL A 442 10.33 -0.85 0.62
N LEU A 443 10.79 -0.01 -0.31
CA LEU A 443 12.15 -0.09 -0.86
C LEU A 443 13.22 0.24 0.19
N GLU A 444 13.04 1.29 0.98
CA GLU A 444 14.00 1.74 1.99
C GLU A 444 14.15 0.76 3.16
N ARG A 445 13.05 0.10 3.54
CA ARG A 445 13.02 -0.89 4.62
C ARG A 445 13.36 -2.30 4.13
N GLY A 446 13.52 -2.50 2.82
CA GLY A 446 13.84 -3.79 2.21
C GLY A 446 12.70 -4.81 2.37
N LEU A 447 11.45 -4.34 2.31
CA LEU A 447 10.28 -5.20 2.44
C LEU A 447 10.10 -6.08 1.20
N GLY A 448 9.36 -7.18 1.35
CA GLY A 448 9.10 -8.14 0.27
C GLY A 448 8.22 -7.61 -0.86
N GLY A 449 7.52 -6.49 -0.67
CA GLY A 449 6.65 -5.86 -1.66
C GLY A 449 5.38 -5.29 -1.02
N SER A 450 4.27 -5.29 -1.76
CA SER A 450 2.98 -4.76 -1.36
C SER A 450 1.83 -5.75 -1.52
N MET A 451 0.81 -5.61 -0.68
CA MET A 451 -0.47 -6.28 -0.74
C MET A 451 -1.58 -5.21 -0.76
N VAL A 452 -2.64 -5.41 -1.54
CA VAL A 452 -3.74 -4.46 -1.68
C VAL A 452 -5.07 -5.08 -1.23
N TRP A 453 -5.78 -4.37 -0.35
CA TRP A 453 -7.20 -4.59 -0.06
C TRP A 453 -8.02 -3.38 -0.53
N GLU A 454 -8.90 -3.50 -1.52
CA GLU A 454 -9.05 -4.60 -2.48
C GLU A 454 -9.02 -4.05 -3.92
N ILE A 455 -8.71 -4.90 -4.91
CA ILE A 455 -8.39 -4.44 -6.27
C ILE A 455 -9.54 -3.72 -6.98
N THR A 456 -10.78 -4.09 -6.65
CA THR A 456 -11.98 -3.56 -7.32
C THR A 456 -12.25 -2.07 -7.02
N GLN A 457 -11.53 -1.53 -6.03
CA GLN A 457 -11.70 -0.17 -5.55
C GLN A 457 -10.81 0.84 -6.31
N ASP A 458 -9.90 0.37 -7.16
CA ASP A 458 -9.02 1.15 -8.05
C ASP A 458 -9.40 0.93 -9.52
N ARG A 459 -10.58 1.42 -9.90
CA ARG A 459 -11.18 1.11 -11.22
C ARG A 459 -10.41 1.66 -12.41
N ASP A 460 -9.70 2.78 -12.24
CA ASP A 460 -8.87 3.37 -13.29
C ASP A 460 -7.44 2.82 -13.28
N GLY A 461 -7.08 2.01 -12.28
CA GLY A 461 -5.77 1.38 -12.14
C GLY A 461 -4.66 2.32 -11.68
N ALA A 462 -4.97 3.55 -11.28
CA ALA A 462 -3.96 4.56 -10.98
C ALA A 462 -3.12 4.21 -9.74
N MET A 463 -3.73 3.61 -8.73
CA MET A 463 -3.02 3.17 -7.53
C MET A 463 -2.10 1.97 -7.84
N MET A 464 -2.59 1.01 -8.65
CA MET A 464 -1.77 -0.11 -9.13
C MET A 464 -0.63 0.32 -10.06
N GLU A 465 -0.85 1.30 -10.93
CA GLU A 465 0.20 1.90 -11.76
C GLU A 465 1.28 2.54 -10.90
N THR A 466 0.88 3.28 -9.86
CA THR A 466 1.79 3.86 -8.88
C THR A 466 2.63 2.77 -8.24
N ILE A 467 2.03 1.70 -7.70
CA ILE A 467 2.77 0.57 -7.12
C ILE A 467 3.79 -0.02 -8.10
N GLY A 468 3.35 -0.31 -9.34
CA GLY A 468 4.20 -0.89 -10.37
C GLY A 468 5.39 -0.02 -10.76
N SER A 469 5.21 1.30 -10.77
CA SER A 469 6.27 2.26 -11.10
C SER A 469 7.44 2.22 -10.11
N TYR A 470 7.22 1.81 -8.86
CA TYR A 470 8.27 1.65 -7.85
C TYR A 470 8.84 0.23 -7.83
N LEU A 471 7.99 -0.80 -7.91
CA LEU A 471 8.43 -2.19 -7.72
C LEU A 471 9.04 -2.80 -8.98
N PHE A 472 8.55 -2.43 -10.17
CA PHE A 472 8.86 -3.15 -11.42
C PHE A 472 9.48 -2.28 -12.52
N ALA A 473 9.55 -0.96 -12.34
CA ALA A 473 10.37 -0.13 -13.22
C ALA A 473 11.85 -0.48 -13.02
N GLY A 474 12.53 -0.97 -14.07
CA GLY A 474 13.94 -1.31 -14.00
C GLY A 474 14.79 -0.09 -13.63
N ASP A 475 15.56 -0.19 -12.54
CA ASP A 475 16.45 0.82 -11.93
C ASP A 475 16.05 2.27 -12.27
N PRO A 476 15.27 2.96 -11.43
CA PRO A 476 14.92 4.35 -11.66
C PRO A 476 16.22 5.15 -11.62
N GLY A 477 16.77 5.45 -12.79
CA GLY A 477 17.86 6.39 -12.93
C GLY A 477 17.33 7.73 -12.46
N GLU A 478 17.56 8.07 -11.18
CA GLU A 478 17.15 9.32 -10.53
C GLU A 478 15.82 9.86 -11.08
N GLY A 479 14.79 9.02 -11.07
CA GLY A 479 13.43 9.45 -11.38
C GLY A 479 12.93 10.31 -10.22
N GLU A 480 12.41 11.49 -10.56
CA GLU A 480 11.80 12.40 -9.59
C GLU A 480 10.68 11.67 -8.83
N GLY A 481 10.94 11.34 -7.55
CA GLY A 481 9.84 11.13 -6.62
C GLY A 481 9.06 12.44 -6.45
N PRO A 482 7.84 12.41 -5.90
CA PRO A 482 7.08 13.63 -5.64
C PRO A 482 7.94 14.59 -4.81
N GLY A 483 8.40 15.66 -5.45
CA GLY A 483 9.17 16.71 -4.82
C GLY A 483 8.24 17.58 -3.99
N GLU A 484 8.70 17.97 -2.80
CA GLU A 484 8.01 18.95 -1.94
C GLU A 484 7.56 20.18 -2.76
N GLY A 485 6.27 20.50 -2.71
CA GLY A 485 5.72 21.64 -3.43
C GLY A 485 4.51 22.28 -2.74
N GLU A 486 4.74 23.02 -1.64
CA GLU A 486 3.81 24.07 -1.22
C GLU A 486 4.04 25.35 -2.05
N GLY A 487 3.16 25.65 -3.01
CA GLY A 487 3.07 26.97 -3.65
C GLY A 487 4.14 27.32 -4.70
N PRO A 488 4.03 28.47 -5.38
CA PRO A 488 4.82 28.79 -6.57
C PRO A 488 6.30 29.00 -6.21
N GLY A 489 7.21 28.28 -6.86
CA GLY A 489 8.65 28.37 -6.63
C GLY A 489 9.50 27.87 -7.81
N GLU A 490 10.54 28.64 -8.11
CA GLU A 490 11.50 28.53 -9.21
C GLU A 490 12.44 27.30 -9.11
N GLY A 491 12.79 26.69 -10.24
CA GLY A 491 13.83 25.66 -10.34
C GLY A 491 14.95 26.07 -11.31
N GLU A 492 16.20 26.16 -10.83
CA GLU A 492 17.40 26.36 -11.66
C GLU A 492 18.17 25.04 -11.84
N GLY A 493 18.36 24.57 -13.08
CA GLY A 493 19.27 23.47 -13.39
C GLY A 493 19.39 23.15 -14.90
N PRO A 494 20.59 22.82 -15.43
CA PRO A 494 20.77 22.44 -16.84
C PRO A 494 20.39 20.97 -17.08
N GLY A 495 19.52 20.69 -18.06
CA GLY A 495 19.14 19.34 -18.49
C GLY A 495 19.07 19.19 -20.02
N GLU A 496 19.39 17.99 -20.52
CA GLU A 496 19.18 17.55 -21.91
C GLU A 496 18.05 16.51 -21.90
N GLY A 497 17.03 16.66 -22.75
CA GLY A 497 15.88 15.73 -22.82
C GLY A 497 15.35 15.54 -24.24
N GLU A 498 14.94 14.32 -24.59
CA GLU A 498 14.25 13.99 -25.84
C GLU A 498 12.85 13.40 -25.53
N GLY A 499 11.77 14.06 -25.94
CA GLY A 499 10.39 13.56 -25.83
C GLY A 499 9.30 14.63 -26.03
N PRO A 500 8.09 14.27 -26.51
CA PRO A 500 6.97 15.21 -26.65
C PRO A 500 6.33 15.53 -25.28
N GLY A 501 6.03 16.81 -25.02
CA GLY A 501 5.34 17.26 -23.81
C GLY A 501 4.20 18.24 -24.13
N GLU A 502 3.11 18.15 -23.37
CA GLU A 502 2.00 19.11 -23.34
C GLU A 502 2.01 19.80 -21.97
N GLY A 503 1.92 21.14 -21.93
CA GLY A 503 1.89 21.89 -20.68
C GLY A 503 1.12 23.21 -20.81
N GLU A 504 0.28 23.50 -19.82
CA GLU A 504 -0.42 24.79 -19.68
C GLU A 504 0.10 25.54 -18.44
N GLY A 505 0.62 26.76 -18.62
CA GLY A 505 0.98 27.66 -17.50
C GLY A 505 2.15 28.63 -17.79
N PRO A 506 2.20 29.82 -17.16
CA PRO A 506 3.30 30.77 -17.34
C PRO A 506 4.54 30.32 -16.55
N GLY A 507 5.71 30.31 -17.19
CA GLY A 507 7.00 30.00 -16.58
C GLY A 507 8.10 30.96 -17.04
N GLU A 508 9.00 31.33 -16.13
CA GLU A 508 10.25 32.05 -16.40
C GLU A 508 11.42 31.08 -16.20
N GLY A 509 12.38 31.04 -17.12
CA GLY A 509 13.57 30.18 -17.02
C GLY A 509 14.79 30.78 -17.70
N GLU A 510 15.94 30.75 -17.02
CA GLU A 510 17.25 31.13 -17.57
C GLU A 510 18.14 29.87 -17.72
N GLY A 511 18.52 29.51 -18.96
CA GLY A 511 19.52 28.46 -19.19
C GLY A 511 19.62 27.99 -20.66
N PRO A 512 20.81 27.57 -21.13
CA PRO A 512 20.96 27.00 -22.48
C PRO A 512 20.49 25.53 -22.52
N GLY A 513 19.58 25.20 -23.44
CA GLY A 513 19.12 23.83 -23.71
C GLY A 513 19.07 23.53 -25.21
N GLU A 514 19.35 22.28 -25.60
CA GLU A 514 19.16 21.73 -26.95
C GLU A 514 18.03 20.68 -26.88
N GLY A 515 17.06 20.74 -27.79
CA GLY A 515 15.95 19.77 -27.84
C GLY A 515 15.36 19.61 -29.25
N GLU A 516 15.01 18.39 -29.63
CA GLU A 516 14.31 18.05 -30.89
C GLU A 516 12.93 17.44 -30.59
N GLY A 517 11.83 18.06 -31.05
CA GLY A 517 10.48 17.49 -30.97
C GLY A 517 9.33 18.49 -31.23
N PRO A 518 8.16 18.06 -31.72
CA PRO A 518 6.97 18.92 -31.87
C PRO A 518 6.26 19.13 -30.52
N GLY A 519 5.80 20.35 -30.24
CA GLY A 519 5.02 20.71 -29.06
C GLY A 519 3.93 21.75 -29.37
N GLU A 520 2.84 21.72 -28.61
CA GLU A 520 1.73 22.69 -28.61
C GLU A 520 1.64 23.33 -27.21
N GLY A 521 1.47 24.65 -27.12
CA GLY A 521 1.37 25.35 -25.84
C GLY A 521 0.67 26.71 -25.95
N GLU A 522 -0.12 27.06 -24.92
CA GLU A 522 -0.79 28.36 -24.77
C GLU A 522 -0.30 29.06 -23.49
N GLY A 523 0.22 30.30 -23.60
CA GLY A 523 0.57 31.12 -22.43
C GLY A 523 1.63 32.22 -22.69
N PRO A 524 1.65 33.34 -21.93
CA PRO A 524 2.69 34.37 -22.04
C PRO A 524 3.96 33.96 -21.28
N GLY A 525 5.14 34.20 -21.88
CA GLY A 525 6.45 33.94 -21.26
C GLY A 525 7.51 34.98 -21.68
N GLU A 526 8.47 35.23 -20.79
CA GLU A 526 9.68 36.04 -21.01
C GLU A 526 10.92 35.15 -20.82
N GLY A 527 11.93 35.28 -21.69
CA GLY A 527 13.17 34.51 -21.57
C GLY A 527 14.37 35.15 -22.28
N GLU A 528 15.55 35.08 -21.64
CA GLU A 528 16.84 35.50 -22.21
C GLU A 528 17.77 34.29 -22.38
N GLY A 529 18.24 34.01 -23.61
CA GLY A 529 19.27 32.99 -23.85
C GLY A 529 19.44 32.55 -25.32
N PRO A 530 20.64 32.13 -25.75
CA PRO A 530 20.84 31.57 -27.10
C PRO A 530 20.42 30.09 -27.15
N GLY A 531 19.57 29.73 -28.11
CA GLY A 531 19.14 28.35 -28.39
C GLY A 531 19.14 28.01 -29.88
N GLU A 532 19.39 26.75 -30.22
CA GLU A 532 19.27 26.16 -31.57
C GLU A 532 18.20 25.05 -31.51
N GLY A 533 17.26 25.02 -32.47
CA GLY A 533 16.22 23.99 -32.54
C GLY A 533 15.64 23.82 -33.94
N GLU A 534 15.31 22.58 -34.33
CA GLU A 534 14.64 22.21 -35.58
C GLU A 534 13.28 21.54 -35.31
N GLY A 535 12.16 22.10 -35.79
CA GLY A 535 10.83 21.48 -35.72
C GLY A 535 9.65 22.42 -36.04
N PRO A 536 8.51 21.92 -36.55
CA PRO A 536 7.29 22.72 -36.73
C PRO A 536 6.48 22.84 -35.42
N GLY A 537 5.95 24.04 -35.12
CA GLY A 537 5.07 24.29 -33.96
C GLY A 537 3.98 25.34 -34.28
N GLU A 538 2.86 25.27 -33.55
CA GLU A 538 1.75 26.23 -33.55
C GLU A 538 1.55 26.78 -32.12
N GLY A 539 1.33 28.08 -31.95
CA GLY A 539 1.11 28.70 -30.64
C GLY A 539 0.43 30.07 -30.71
N GLU A 540 -0.36 30.41 -29.68
CA GLU A 540 -1.04 31.70 -29.52
C GLU A 540 -0.63 32.37 -28.18
N GLY A 541 -0.08 33.60 -28.23
CA GLY A 541 0.25 34.39 -27.02
C GLY A 541 1.22 35.55 -27.26
N PRO A 542 1.18 36.65 -26.45
CA PRO A 542 2.17 37.72 -26.52
C PRO A 542 3.45 37.37 -25.73
N GLY A 543 4.63 37.68 -26.28
CA GLY A 543 5.93 37.49 -25.61
C GLY A 543 6.98 38.53 -26.03
N GLU A 544 7.91 38.84 -25.13
CA GLU A 544 9.10 39.68 -25.35
C GLU A 544 10.38 38.83 -25.13
N GLY A 545 11.41 38.99 -25.95
CA GLY A 545 12.67 38.27 -25.79
C GLY A 545 13.85 38.93 -26.50
N GLU A 546 15.04 38.90 -25.86
CA GLU A 546 16.32 39.35 -26.43
C GLU A 546 17.30 38.17 -26.57
N GLY A 547 17.76 37.85 -27.79
CA GLY A 547 18.81 36.85 -28.01
C GLY A 547 19.06 36.49 -29.49
N PRO A 548 20.29 36.10 -29.89
CA PRO A 548 20.57 35.62 -31.25
C PRO A 548 20.27 34.10 -31.37
N GLY A 549 19.46 33.71 -32.36
CA GLY A 549 19.18 32.30 -32.69
C GLY A 549 19.15 32.04 -34.20
N GLU A 550 19.52 30.83 -34.63
CA GLU A 550 19.36 30.31 -36.00
C GLU A 550 18.35 29.15 -35.98
N GLY A 551 17.37 29.13 -36.89
CA GLY A 551 16.39 28.05 -37.01
C GLY A 551 15.74 27.97 -38.41
N GLU A 552 15.43 26.76 -38.88
CA GLU A 552 14.70 26.50 -40.13
C GLU A 552 13.38 25.73 -39.84
N GLY A 553 12.22 26.33 -40.17
CA GLY A 553 10.92 25.64 -40.09
C GLY A 553 9.72 26.55 -40.43
N PRO A 554 8.60 26.03 -40.99
CA PRO A 554 7.38 26.82 -41.21
C PRO A 554 6.48 26.81 -39.97
N GLY A 555 6.05 27.97 -39.50
CA GLY A 555 5.05 28.13 -38.43
C GLY A 555 3.99 29.18 -38.79
N GLU A 556 2.76 29.03 -38.27
CA GLU A 556 1.68 30.01 -38.31
C GLU A 556 1.38 30.46 -36.86
N GLY A 557 1.21 31.77 -36.62
CA GLY A 557 0.84 32.32 -35.30
C GLY A 557 0.20 33.70 -35.41
N GLU A 558 -0.73 34.02 -34.50
CA GLU A 558 -1.37 35.34 -34.38
C GLU A 558 -1.06 35.96 -32.99
N GLY A 559 -0.37 37.12 -32.95
CA GLY A 559 -0.12 37.87 -31.71
C GLY A 559 0.79 39.10 -31.93
N PRO A 560 0.66 40.19 -31.15
CA PRO A 560 1.57 41.34 -31.23
C PRO A 560 2.84 41.10 -30.40
N GLY A 561 4.02 41.34 -30.98
CA GLY A 561 5.30 41.29 -30.26
C GLY A 561 6.24 42.43 -30.68
N GLU A 562 7.03 42.94 -29.75
CA GLU A 562 8.15 43.87 -29.98
C GLU A 562 9.47 43.16 -29.72
N GLY A 563 10.49 43.42 -30.54
CA GLY A 563 11.84 42.87 -30.35
C GLY A 563 12.90 43.73 -31.01
N GLU A 564 13.99 44.01 -30.29
CA GLU A 564 15.18 44.69 -30.83
C GLU A 564 16.36 43.70 -30.96
N GLY A 565 16.73 43.34 -32.18
CA GLY A 565 17.91 42.50 -32.44
C GLY A 565 18.30 42.45 -33.92
N PRO A 566 19.60 42.37 -34.29
CA PRO A 566 20.02 42.38 -35.69
C PRO A 566 19.91 40.97 -36.30
N GLY A 567 18.75 40.65 -36.89
CA GLY A 567 18.56 39.45 -37.73
C GLY A 567 18.55 39.78 -39.23
N GLU A 568 19.30 39.05 -40.05
CA GLU A 568 19.16 39.10 -41.51
C GLU A 568 17.98 38.21 -41.95
N GLY A 569 16.82 38.80 -42.18
CA GLY A 569 15.64 38.13 -42.77
C GLY A 569 14.97 39.00 -43.84
N GLU A 570 14.62 38.44 -44.99
CA GLU A 570 13.93 39.15 -46.08
C GLU A 570 12.39 39.04 -45.96
N GLY A 571 11.69 40.13 -45.61
CA GLY A 571 10.22 40.24 -45.71
C GLY A 571 9.64 41.50 -45.01
N PRO A 572 8.57 42.17 -45.52
CA PRO A 572 8.20 43.52 -45.08
C PRO A 572 7.05 43.53 -44.03
N GLY A 573 7.22 44.29 -42.95
CA GLY A 573 6.16 44.68 -42.02
C GLY A 573 6.35 46.12 -41.53
N GLU A 574 5.28 46.91 -41.53
CA GLU A 574 5.24 48.31 -41.06
C GLU A 574 4.77 48.37 -39.59
N GLY A 575 5.42 49.15 -38.74
CA GLY A 575 5.01 49.41 -37.35
C GLY A 575 4.88 50.91 -37.04
N GLU A 576 3.99 51.26 -36.11
CA GLU A 576 3.89 52.58 -35.45
C GLU A 576 3.65 52.38 -33.94
N ASP A 577 4.55 52.91 -33.10
CA ASP A 577 4.54 53.04 -31.63
C ASP A 577 4.17 54.52 -31.24
N PRO A 578 3.66 54.86 -30.02
CA PRO A 578 4.53 55.25 -28.88
C PRO A 578 3.97 55.02 -27.43
N GLY A 579 4.85 54.57 -26.51
CA GLY A 579 5.42 55.45 -25.46
C GLY A 579 5.12 55.24 -23.95
N GLU A 580 6.21 54.90 -23.22
CA GLU A 580 6.79 55.43 -21.94
C GLU A 580 5.91 55.80 -20.71
N ASP A 581 6.27 55.28 -19.51
CA ASP A 581 6.87 56.06 -18.39
C ASP A 581 7.16 55.26 -17.09
N GLU A 582 8.24 55.68 -16.41
CA GLU A 582 9.02 55.07 -15.31
C GLU A 582 8.54 55.29 -13.84
N GLU A 583 9.25 54.58 -12.93
CA GLU A 583 9.78 54.99 -11.60
C GLU A 583 9.03 54.63 -10.29
N SER A 584 9.65 53.77 -9.45
CA SER A 584 10.35 54.17 -8.20
C SER A 584 10.37 53.09 -7.10
N ALA A 585 11.59 52.74 -6.67
CA ALA A 585 11.96 51.81 -5.60
C ALA A 585 11.77 52.32 -4.14
N GLY A 586 11.85 51.38 -3.17
CA GLY A 586 12.01 51.65 -1.75
C GLY A 586 12.29 50.41 -0.88
N ASP A 587 13.57 50.11 -0.64
CA ASP A 587 14.10 49.04 0.22
C ASP A 587 13.81 49.19 1.73
N LYS A 588 13.63 48.06 2.43
CA LYS A 588 13.94 47.88 3.86
C LYS A 588 14.43 46.46 4.17
N GLU A 589 15.66 46.36 4.67
CA GLU A 589 16.33 45.18 5.22
C GLU A 589 15.58 44.56 6.43
N GLY A 590 15.53 43.23 6.48
CA GLY A 590 15.07 42.41 7.60
C GLY A 590 16.22 41.64 8.27
N ASP A 591 16.22 41.62 9.60
CA ASP A 591 17.18 40.92 10.46
C ASP A 591 17.01 39.38 10.41
N LYS A 592 18.11 38.63 10.23
CA LYS A 592 18.18 37.16 10.29
C LYS A 592 18.28 36.64 11.74
N LEU A 593 17.47 35.63 12.08
CA LEU A 593 17.62 34.77 13.27
C LEU A 593 18.36 33.46 12.89
N PRO A 594 19.01 32.74 13.84
CA PRO A 594 20.07 31.79 13.53
C PRO A 594 19.63 30.32 13.39
N GLU A 595 20.37 29.57 12.57
CA GLU A 595 20.26 28.12 12.31
C GLU A 595 20.52 27.26 13.57
N THR A 596 19.49 26.56 14.07
CA THR A 596 19.56 25.78 15.32
C THR A 596 19.66 24.25 15.17
N ALA A 597 19.59 23.67 13.97
CA ALA A 597 19.70 22.20 13.79
C ALA A 597 21.15 21.71 13.64
N THR A 598 21.92 22.31 12.73
CA THR A 598 23.32 21.94 12.44
C THR A 598 24.25 22.15 13.64
N THR A 599 23.92 23.12 14.49
CA THR A 599 24.66 23.40 15.72
C THR A 599 24.47 22.29 16.74
N MET A 600 23.27 21.71 16.85
CA MET A 600 22.94 20.69 17.85
C MET A 600 23.58 19.33 17.53
N TYR A 601 23.57 18.94 16.26
CA TYR A 601 24.24 17.73 15.75
C TYR A 601 25.76 17.75 16.02
N ASN A 602 26.41 18.90 15.78
CA ASN A 602 27.83 19.07 16.06
C ASN A 602 28.16 18.95 17.57
N TRP A 603 27.28 19.41 18.46
CA TRP A 603 27.48 19.25 19.91
C TRP A 603 27.26 17.81 20.38
N LEU A 604 26.31 17.07 19.79
CA LEU A 604 26.12 15.65 20.07
C LEU A 604 27.33 14.81 19.67
N LEU A 605 27.89 15.06 18.49
CA LEU A 605 29.11 14.38 18.01
C LEU A 605 30.32 14.67 18.90
N ILE A 606 30.51 15.92 19.31
CA ILE A 606 31.59 16.29 20.25
C ILE A 606 31.38 15.61 21.61
N GLY A 607 30.15 15.52 22.09
CA GLY A 607 29.79 14.82 23.32
C GLY A 607 30.12 13.33 23.27
N ALA A 608 29.75 12.65 22.18
CA ALA A 608 30.04 11.24 21.94
C ALA A 608 31.56 10.97 21.88
N MET A 609 32.33 11.82 21.20
CA MET A 609 33.79 11.70 21.14
C MET A 609 34.45 11.85 22.51
N LEU A 610 33.99 12.80 23.34
CA LEU A 610 34.53 13.00 24.68
C LEU A 610 34.23 11.81 25.63
N LEU A 611 33.06 11.17 25.49
CA LEU A 611 32.72 9.96 26.24
C LEU A 611 33.64 8.78 25.86
N ILE A 612 33.88 8.57 24.57
CA ILE A 612 34.78 7.50 24.08
C ILE A 612 36.21 7.70 24.59
N VAL A 613 36.72 8.94 24.56
CA VAL A 613 38.05 9.27 25.09
C VAL A 613 38.09 9.05 26.62
N GLY A 614 37.02 9.43 27.33
CA GLY A 614 36.87 9.20 28.77
C GLY A 614 36.90 7.72 29.17
N PHE A 615 36.14 6.87 28.46
CA PHE A 615 36.13 5.42 28.68
C PHE A 615 37.49 4.79 28.39
N THR A 616 38.17 5.25 27.33
CA THR A 616 39.51 4.78 26.98
C THR A 616 40.53 5.11 28.07
N PHE A 617 40.47 6.33 28.65
CA PHE A 617 41.34 6.72 29.76
C PHE A 617 41.04 5.95 31.06
N LEU A 618 39.76 5.71 31.37
CA LEU A 618 39.34 4.88 32.50
C LEU A 618 39.85 3.45 32.36
N PHE A 619 39.77 2.86 31.18
CA PHE A 619 40.25 1.51 30.91
C PHE A 619 41.77 1.40 31.06
N ILE A 620 42.52 2.38 30.55
CA ILE A 620 43.99 2.44 30.69
C ILE A 620 44.40 2.64 32.16
N SER A 621 43.67 3.49 32.91
CA SER A 621 43.92 3.75 34.33
C SER A 621 43.65 2.51 35.19
N ARG A 622 42.56 1.77 34.90
CA ARG A 622 42.19 0.53 35.61
C ARG A 622 43.19 -0.58 35.33
N LYS A 623 43.70 -0.68 34.09
CA LYS A 623 44.75 -1.65 33.71
C LYS A 623 46.10 -1.35 34.37
N ARG A 624 46.44 -0.07 34.59
CA ARG A 624 47.64 0.33 35.35
C ARG A 624 47.53 0.04 36.84
N LYS A 625 46.35 0.19 37.46
CA LYS A 625 46.13 -0.15 38.88
C LYS A 625 46.23 -1.65 39.16
N LEU A 626 45.83 -2.50 38.20
CA LEU A 626 45.92 -3.96 38.32
C LEU A 626 47.36 -4.50 38.15
N GLN A 627 48.32 -3.69 37.70
CA GLN A 627 49.73 -4.07 37.56
C GLN A 627 50.63 -3.58 38.72
N THR A 628 50.07 -2.94 39.76
CA THR A 628 50.83 -2.38 40.88
C THR A 628 50.38 -2.86 42.26
N THR A 629 49.69 -3.99 42.34
CA THR A 629 49.46 -4.72 43.60
C THR A 629 50.09 -6.10 43.50
N ASP A 630 51.38 -6.14 43.80
CA ASP A 630 52.14 -7.25 44.38
C ASP A 630 52.79 -6.73 45.68
#